data_AF-A0A257NAY2-F1
#
_entry.id   AF-A0A257NAY2-F1
#
_cell.length_a   1.000
_cell.length_b   1.000
_cell.length_c   1.000
_cell.angle_alpha   90.00
_cell.angle_beta   90.00
_cell.angle_gamma   90.00
#
_symmetry.space_group_name_H-M   'P 1'
#
loop_
_entity.id
_entity.type
_entity.pdbx_description
1 polymer ?
#
loop_
_entity_poly.entity_id
_entity_poly.type
_entity_poly.pdbx_seq_one_letter_code
_entity_poly.pdbx_strand_id
1 'polypeptide(L)' 'MKNTCGANATAPIKRSDFGVDKYAPKLADEVNIVIQIEATKD' A
#
# COMPACT_ATOMS: atom_id res chain seq x y z
N MET A 1 -16.33 16.25 -21.30
CA MET A 1 -15.38 16.27 -20.17
C MET A 1 -15.55 14.94 -19.44
N LYS A 2 -14.53 14.08 -19.43
CA LYS A 2 -14.59 12.82 -18.67
C LYS A 2 -14.50 13.18 -17.18
N ASN A 3 -15.38 12.65 -16.35
CA ASN A 3 -15.28 12.91 -14.91
C ASN A 3 -14.14 12.07 -14.37
N THR A 4 -13.11 12.70 -13.82
CA THR A 4 -11.95 12.02 -13.26
C THR A 4 -11.83 12.33 -11.77
N CYS A 5 -11.25 11.42 -11.01
CA CYS A 5 -11.01 11.57 -9.58
C CYS A 5 -9.68 10.91 -9.21
N GLY A 6 -8.83 11.63 -8.49
CA GLY A 6 -7.58 11.11 -7.94
C GLY A 6 -7.67 10.98 -6.42
N ALA A 7 -7.05 9.95 -5.86
CA ALA A 7 -6.98 9.71 -4.43
C ALA A 7 -5.67 9.03 -4.03
N ASN A 8 -5.20 9.33 -2.81
CA ASN A 8 -4.07 8.66 -2.20
C ASN A 8 -4.54 7.88 -0.97
N ALA A 9 -4.03 6.67 -0.81
CA ALA A 9 -4.22 5.85 0.38
C ALA A 9 -2.86 5.41 0.94
N THR A 10 -2.69 5.54 2.24
CA THR A 10 -1.49 5.07 2.94
C THR A 10 -1.89 4.22 4.13
N ALA A 11 -1.20 3.10 4.33
CA ALA A 11 -1.44 2.23 5.48
C ALA A 11 -0.14 1.57 5.94
N PRO A 12 0.23 1.66 7.23
CA PRO A 12 1.26 0.81 7.80
C PRO A 12 0.70 -0.60 8.01
N ILE A 13 1.43 -1.61 7.57
CA ILE A 13 1.16 -3.03 7.88
C ILE A 13 2.39 -3.65 8.53
N LYS A 14 2.21 -4.75 9.27
CA LYS A 14 3.34 -5.60 9.66
C LYS A 14 3.50 -6.73 8.67
N ARG A 15 4.70 -6.94 8.14
CA ARG A 15 4.97 -8.04 7.21
C ARG A 15 4.80 -9.42 7.89
N SER A 16 5.07 -9.50 9.20
CA SER A 16 4.89 -10.70 10.00
C SER A 16 3.43 -11.18 10.09
N ASP A 17 2.46 -10.26 10.14
CA ASP A 17 1.02 -10.60 10.17
C ASP A 17 0.56 -11.36 8.92
N PHE A 18 1.31 -11.27 7.82
CA PHE A 18 1.02 -11.90 6.54
C PHE A 18 2.00 -13.04 6.19
N GLY A 19 2.84 -13.48 7.12
CA GLY A 19 3.84 -14.54 6.88
C GLY A 19 4.99 -14.11 5.95
N VAL A 20 5.22 -12.81 5.82
CA VAL A 20 6.33 -12.23 5.02
C VAL A 20 7.52 -11.96 5.95
N ASP A 21 7.93 -13.00 6.67
CA ASP A 21 8.96 -12.94 7.70
C ASP A 21 10.20 -13.79 7.44
N LYS A 22 10.07 -14.77 6.54
CA LYS A 22 11.15 -15.68 6.15
C LYS A 22 12.37 -14.91 5.64
N TYR A 23 13.53 -15.20 6.25
CA TYR A 23 14.84 -14.62 5.92
C TYR A 23 14.98 -13.09 6.11
N ALA A 24 14.11 -12.46 6.90
CA ALA A 24 14.12 -11.02 7.12
C ALA A 24 14.46 -10.60 8.58
N PRO A 25 15.44 -11.20 9.30
CA PRO A 25 15.68 -10.91 10.73
C PRO A 25 16.24 -9.50 11.01
N LYS A 26 16.69 -8.78 9.98
CA LYS A 26 17.26 -7.42 10.09
C LYS A 26 16.44 -6.34 9.38
N LEU A 27 15.29 -6.70 8.80
CA LEU A 27 14.37 -5.73 8.20
C LEU A 27 13.33 -5.31 9.22
N ALA A 28 12.95 -4.03 9.21
CA ALA A 28 11.81 -3.54 9.97
C ALA A 28 10.56 -4.37 9.65
N ASP A 29 9.75 -4.63 10.68
CA ASP A 29 8.50 -5.38 10.51
C ASP A 29 7.39 -4.49 9.93
N GLU A 30 7.42 -3.20 10.23
CA GLU A 30 6.50 -2.21 9.70
C GLU A 30 6.83 -1.86 8.24
N VAL A 31 5.83 -2.00 7.38
CA VAL A 31 5.87 -1.67 5.96
C VAL A 31 4.80 -0.63 5.67
N ASN A 32 5.22 0.53 5.16
CA ASN A 32 4.31 1.59 4.76
C ASN A 32 3.86 1.37 3.31
N ILE A 33 2.58 1.02 3.13
CA ILE A 33 1.97 0.92 1.81
C ILE A 33 1.52 2.31 1.37
N VAL A 34 1.88 2.68 0.14
CA VAL A 34 1.48 3.94 -0.50
C VAL A 34 0.83 3.59 -1.83
N ILE A 35 -0.45 3.95 -1.97
CA ILE A 35 -1.25 3.67 -3.17
C ILE A 35 -1.74 5.00 -3.73
N GLN A 36 -1.45 5.23 -5.01
CA GLN A 36 -1.96 6.36 -5.79
C GLN A 36 -3.02 5.82 -6.75
N ILE A 37 -4.22 6.38 -6.69
CA ILE A 37 -5.38 5.93 -7.47
C ILE A 37 -5.82 7.09 -8.36
N GLU A 38 -6.00 6.79 -9.64
CA GLU A 38 -6.66 7.66 -10.60
C GLU A 38 -7.85 6.89 -11.19
N ALA A 39 -9.03 7.50 -11.15
CA ALA A 39 -10.27 6.93 -11.63
C ALA A 39 -10.90 7.81 -12.69
N THR A 40 -11.42 7.19 -13.75
CA THR A 40 -12.19 7.86 -14.80
C THR A 40 -13.59 7.28 -14.85
N LYS A 41 -14.60 8.14 -14.81
CA LYS A 41 -15.98 7.77 -15.10
C LYS A 41 -16.14 7.60 -16.60
N ASP A 42 -16.59 6.41 -17.01
CA ASP A 42 -16.99 6.10 -18.37
C ASP A 42 -18.19 6.95 -18.82
#